data_AF-A0A6P6NUI5-F1
#
_entry.id   AF-A0A6P6NUI5-F1
#
_cell.length_a   1.000
_cell.length_b   1.000
_cell.length_c   1.000
_cell.angle_alpha   90.00
_cell.angle_beta   90.00
_cell.angle_gamma   90.00
#
_symmetry.space_group_name_H-M   'P 1'
#
loop_
_entity.id
_entity.type
_entity.pdbx_description
1 polymer ?
#
loop_
_entity_poly.entity_id
_entity_poly.type
_entity_poly.pdbx_seq_one_letter_code
_entity_poly.pdbx_strand_id
1 'polypeptide(L)'
;MDSIEKAIQAVLPQLDEAKLETLVNELVKVGVEGPDDLQFIQEDDIKHLLTPIQCRKIIHSLKVCNAGPSNPQLSPSSSEPLSVAYSSTCPISSISPISAWVNSFEVPWNKVRLTLRRAVDAGERPAPDDRRHLIKVTVDAMRERSLNPTRRECVVVAKAITQKYPNSFLDKNEEGELIGCGYFSIINQLKTRVEYLNRGNSLSRLRKHKRTQRDDEDGDDDQPAVATCAIIDSYGCVRWQPADYPDGETSASLEEKKLEMIDIFSREGLKGAERGRVEDLMAITYAKQREYINAKPSPSILDVGKEWPFLFSQKFLLSHFTTLTNVELYTRLNEDMDKKGKRLLDFFSSQITKWRKEVRAVLKEAIKKDREGSDGLAAMLVMLAHFKEQEESLFLIADETTTPAEAEAQLSLPVTPRIIMLGETILTAKKWMLSIEGKVVIRGVHG
;
A
#
# COMPACT_ATOMS: atom_id res chain seq x y z
N MET A 1 -24.01 29.72 -39.81
CA MET A 1 -22.56 29.63 -40.06
C MET A 1 -21.79 30.66 -39.24
N ASP A 2 -22.18 31.95 -39.27
CA ASP A 2 -21.54 33.03 -38.48
C ASP A 2 -21.34 32.78 -36.97
N SER A 3 -22.24 32.03 -36.32
CA SER A 3 -22.11 31.70 -34.89
C SER A 3 -21.02 30.66 -34.62
N ILE A 4 -20.83 29.71 -35.53
CA ILE A 4 -19.78 28.67 -35.46
C ILE A 4 -18.42 29.28 -35.79
N GLU A 5 -18.37 30.15 -36.80
CA GLU A 5 -17.16 30.90 -37.17
C GLU A 5 -16.62 31.72 -35.99
N LYS A 6 -17.50 32.48 -35.32
CA LYS A 6 -17.11 33.27 -34.14
C LYS A 6 -16.59 32.40 -32.99
N ALA A 7 -17.20 31.24 -32.74
CA ALA A 7 -16.75 30.31 -31.71
C ALA A 7 -15.37 29.72 -32.01
N ILE A 8 -15.10 29.36 -33.28
CA ILE A 8 -13.80 28.84 -33.71
C ILE A 8 -12.73 29.94 -33.69
N GLN A 9 -13.08 31.15 -34.15
CA GLN A 9 -12.15 32.27 -34.24
C GLN A 9 -11.78 32.84 -32.85
N ALA A 10 -12.66 32.69 -31.86
CA ALA A 10 -12.33 32.97 -30.46
C ALA A 10 -11.22 32.05 -29.91
N VAL A 11 -11.15 30.81 -30.39
CA VAL A 11 -10.13 29.82 -29.95
C VAL A 11 -8.86 29.89 -30.81
N LEU A 12 -9.01 30.14 -32.11
CA LEU A 12 -7.92 30.25 -33.09
C LEU A 12 -7.97 31.58 -33.85
N PRO A 13 -7.62 32.71 -33.22
CA PRO A 13 -7.70 34.03 -33.84
C PRO A 13 -6.69 34.24 -34.99
N GLN A 14 -5.71 33.33 -35.13
CA GLN A 14 -4.67 33.37 -36.16
C GLN A 14 -5.01 32.51 -37.40
N LEU A 15 -6.23 31.95 -37.48
CA LEU A 15 -6.64 31.15 -38.62
C LEU A 15 -7.04 32.05 -39.78
N ASP A 16 -6.47 31.76 -40.96
CA ASP A 16 -6.79 32.46 -42.21
C ASP A 16 -8.25 32.23 -42.62
N GLU A 17 -8.89 33.24 -43.20
CA GLU A 17 -10.33 33.27 -43.49
C GLU A 17 -10.76 32.15 -44.46
N ALA A 18 -9.92 31.87 -45.48
CA ALA A 18 -10.15 30.76 -46.41
C ALA A 18 -10.06 29.38 -45.73
N LYS A 19 -9.22 29.24 -44.70
CA LYS A 19 -9.11 27.99 -43.92
C LYS A 19 -10.24 27.84 -42.91
N LEU A 20 -10.73 28.95 -42.35
CA LEU A 20 -11.88 28.98 -41.46
C LEU A 20 -13.15 28.55 -42.20
N GLU A 21 -13.39 29.09 -43.40
CA GLU A 21 -14.54 28.71 -44.23
C GLU A 21 -14.49 27.22 -44.63
N THR A 22 -13.31 26.71 -44.99
CA THR A 22 -13.12 25.28 -45.29
C THR A 22 -13.41 24.39 -44.07
N LEU A 23 -12.97 24.81 -42.88
CA LEU A 23 -13.20 24.09 -41.64
C LEU A 23 -14.69 24.06 -41.26
N VAL A 24 -15.38 25.19 -41.36
CA VAL A 24 -16.82 25.28 -41.05
C VAL A 24 -17.63 24.40 -42.00
N ASN A 25 -17.28 24.40 -43.29
CA ASN A 25 -17.95 23.55 -44.27
C ASN A 25 -17.78 22.05 -44.00
N GLU A 26 -16.60 21.61 -43.55
CA GLU A 26 -16.40 20.21 -43.16
C GLU A 26 -17.11 19.87 -41.84
N LEU A 27 -17.16 20.78 -40.87
CA LEU A 27 -17.90 20.56 -39.63
C LEU A 27 -19.41 20.43 -39.88
N VAL A 28 -19.96 21.21 -40.81
CA VAL A 28 -21.36 21.07 -41.24
C VAL A 28 -21.61 19.71 -41.89
N LYS A 29 -20.65 19.17 -42.67
CA LYS A 29 -20.75 17.81 -43.24
C LYS A 29 -20.70 16.70 -42.20
N VAL A 30 -19.98 16.93 -41.09
CA VAL A 30 -19.95 16.02 -39.93
C VAL A 30 -21.24 16.09 -39.11
N GLY A 31 -22.10 17.08 -39.36
CA GLY A 31 -23.42 17.22 -38.73
C GLY A 31 -23.49 18.28 -37.63
N VAL A 32 -22.54 19.22 -37.59
CA VAL A 32 -22.56 20.36 -36.65
C VAL A 32 -23.57 21.39 -37.15
N GLU A 33 -24.65 21.60 -36.40
CA GLU A 33 -25.71 22.56 -36.75
C GLU A 33 -25.57 23.87 -35.95
N GLY A 34 -24.95 23.81 -34.76
CA GLY A 34 -24.73 24.97 -33.88
C GLY A 34 -23.41 24.93 -33.07
N PRO A 35 -23.10 26.02 -32.34
CA PRO A 35 -21.88 26.11 -31.53
C PRO A 35 -21.85 25.11 -30.35
N ASP A 36 -23.02 24.70 -29.85
CA ASP A 36 -23.13 23.71 -28.78
C ASP A 36 -22.71 22.30 -29.23
N ASP A 37 -22.82 22.00 -30.53
CA ASP A 37 -22.43 20.70 -31.09
C ASP A 37 -20.91 20.54 -31.18
N LEU A 38 -20.17 21.66 -31.11
CA LEU A 38 -18.71 21.65 -31.22
C LEU A 38 -18.03 20.86 -30.09
N GLN A 39 -18.71 20.65 -28.95
CA GLN A 39 -18.20 19.85 -27.83
C GLN A 39 -18.05 18.35 -28.17
N PHE A 40 -18.77 17.87 -29.19
CA PHE A 40 -18.79 16.45 -29.58
C PHE A 40 -17.77 16.11 -30.67
N ILE A 41 -17.06 17.10 -31.21
CA ILE A 41 -16.04 16.92 -32.25
C ILE A 41 -14.83 16.17 -31.67
N GLN A 42 -14.34 15.17 -32.42
CA GLN A 42 -13.13 14.42 -32.12
C GLN A 42 -11.94 14.87 -32.98
N GLU A 43 -10.72 14.51 -32.58
CA GLU A 43 -9.50 14.89 -33.30
C GLU A 43 -9.50 14.35 -34.75
N ASP A 44 -10.09 13.18 -34.96
CA ASP A 44 -10.18 12.55 -36.28
C ASP A 44 -11.02 13.34 -37.29
N ASP A 45 -11.98 14.14 -36.81
CA ASP A 45 -12.90 14.92 -37.64
C ASP A 45 -12.23 16.18 -38.22
N ILE A 46 -11.16 16.69 -37.58
CA ILE A 46 -10.54 17.98 -37.94
C ILE A 46 -9.02 17.91 -38.22
N LYS A 47 -8.37 16.77 -37.94
CA LYS A 47 -6.92 16.56 -38.12
C LYS A 47 -6.39 16.76 -39.54
N HIS A 48 -7.27 16.71 -40.54
CA HIS A 48 -6.90 16.83 -41.95
C HIS A 48 -6.88 18.28 -42.45
N LEU A 49 -7.45 19.22 -41.67
CA LEU A 49 -7.53 20.65 -42.02
C LEU A 49 -6.64 21.53 -41.15
N LEU A 50 -6.29 21.04 -39.96
CA LEU A 50 -5.58 21.80 -38.94
C LEU A 50 -4.34 21.05 -38.48
N THR A 51 -3.36 21.80 -37.96
CA THR A 51 -2.21 21.19 -37.31
C THR A 51 -2.63 20.53 -35.98
N PRO A 52 -1.88 19.51 -35.50
CA PRO A 52 -2.23 18.81 -34.25
C PRO A 52 -2.41 19.73 -33.04
N ILE A 53 -1.67 20.85 -32.99
CA ILE A 53 -1.78 21.84 -31.90
C ILE A 53 -3.09 22.63 -32.00
N GLN A 54 -3.51 22.99 -33.21
CA GLN A 54 -4.77 23.70 -33.44
C GLN A 54 -5.97 22.80 -33.12
N CYS A 55 -5.93 21.51 -33.49
CA CYS A 55 -6.96 20.54 -33.11
C CYS A 55 -7.11 20.43 -31.58
N ARG A 56 -5.98 20.32 -30.87
CA ARG A 56 -5.98 20.23 -29.40
C ARG A 56 -6.53 21.49 -28.73
N LYS A 57 -6.21 22.67 -29.25
CA LYS A 57 -6.74 23.96 -28.73
C LYS A 57 -8.26 24.02 -28.86
N ILE A 58 -8.82 23.68 -30.03
CA ILE A 58 -10.27 23.63 -30.26
C ILE A 58 -10.93 22.66 -29.29
N ILE A 59 -10.46 21.41 -29.24
CA ILE A 59 -11.08 20.36 -28.41
C ILE A 59 -10.97 20.68 -26.91
N HIS A 60 -9.88 21.30 -26.47
CA HIS A 60 -9.69 21.67 -25.08
C HIS A 60 -10.60 22.84 -24.67
N SER A 61 -10.60 23.93 -25.44
CA SER A 61 -11.40 25.13 -25.11
C SER A 61 -12.90 24.85 -25.11
N LEU A 62 -13.38 23.98 -25.99
CA LEU A 62 -14.81 23.65 -26.09
C LEU A 62 -15.29 22.69 -24.99
N LYS A 63 -14.39 21.91 -24.37
CA LYS A 63 -14.72 20.99 -23.25
C LYS A 63 -14.67 21.67 -21.88
N VAL A 64 -13.94 22.77 -21.75
CA VAL A 64 -13.75 23.47 -20.47
C VAL A 64 -14.92 24.41 -20.11
N CYS A 65 -15.70 24.90 -21.08
CA CYS A 65 -16.73 25.91 -20.83
C CYS A 65 -18.01 25.47 -20.10
N ASN A 66 -18.20 24.18 -19.76
CA ASN A 66 -19.47 23.69 -19.18
C ASN A 66 -19.39 23.01 -17.80
N ALA A 67 -18.30 23.16 -17.03
CA ALA A 67 -18.28 22.71 -15.63
C ALA A 67 -18.92 23.77 -14.70
N GLY A 68 -20.25 23.86 -14.71
CA GLY A 68 -21.04 24.61 -13.71
C GLY A 68 -21.40 23.75 -12.48
N PRO A 69 -21.64 24.36 -11.29
CA PRO A 69 -21.72 23.65 -10.01
C PRO A 69 -23.11 23.06 -9.77
N SER A 70 -23.19 21.78 -9.40
CA SER A 70 -24.43 21.14 -8.92
C SER A 70 -24.22 20.52 -7.54
N ASN A 71 -25.05 20.97 -6.60
CA ASN A 71 -25.09 20.65 -5.17
C ASN A 71 -25.66 19.22 -4.94
N PRO A 72 -25.11 18.38 -4.05
CA PRO A 72 -25.71 17.08 -3.72
C PRO A 72 -26.57 17.14 -2.45
N GLN A 73 -27.84 16.77 -2.59
CA GLN A 73 -28.80 16.61 -1.50
C GLN A 73 -28.76 15.16 -0.98
N LEU A 74 -28.51 15.01 0.33
CA LEU A 74 -28.49 13.76 1.09
C LEU A 74 -29.89 13.16 1.28
N SER A 75 -29.98 11.83 1.33
CA SER A 75 -30.79 11.10 2.33
C SER A 75 -30.43 9.59 2.40
N PRO A 76 -30.68 8.92 3.56
CA PRO A 76 -29.97 7.71 3.99
C PRO A 76 -30.87 6.45 4.07
N SER A 77 -30.26 5.25 4.08
CA SER A 77 -30.86 4.05 4.68
C SER A 77 -29.75 3.05 5.10
N SER A 78 -29.58 2.87 6.41
CA SER A 78 -30.07 1.77 7.25
C SER A 78 -29.18 0.53 7.24
N SER A 79 -28.48 0.36 8.35
CA SER A 79 -27.69 -0.79 8.80
C SER A 79 -28.55 -1.99 9.17
N GLU A 80 -28.05 -3.23 9.00
CA GLU A 80 -27.97 -4.30 10.03
C GLU A 80 -27.38 -5.64 9.50
N PRO A 81 -26.99 -6.65 10.34
CA PRO A 81 -25.61 -7.16 10.34
C PRO A 81 -25.41 -8.69 10.17
N LEU A 82 -24.13 -9.10 10.28
CA LEU A 82 -23.56 -10.43 10.63
C LEU A 82 -23.09 -11.37 9.48
N SER A 83 -21.79 -11.66 9.42
CA SER A 83 -21.21 -12.87 10.05
C SER A 83 -19.73 -13.05 9.67
N VAL A 84 -18.97 -13.59 10.64
CA VAL A 84 -17.52 -13.74 10.66
C VAL A 84 -17.09 -14.96 9.85
N ALA A 85 -16.17 -14.76 8.90
CA ALA A 85 -15.35 -15.83 8.35
C ALA A 85 -13.92 -15.34 8.14
N TYR A 86 -13.00 -15.92 8.92
CA TYR A 86 -11.57 -15.66 8.89
C TYR A 86 -10.98 -15.98 7.51
N SER A 87 -10.35 -14.99 6.91
CA SER A 87 -9.36 -15.19 5.85
C SER A 87 -8.29 -14.13 6.04
N SER A 88 -7.03 -14.54 6.14
CA SER A 88 -5.89 -13.62 6.14
C SER A 88 -5.76 -12.98 4.77
N THR A 89 -6.60 -11.99 4.51
CA THR A 89 -6.50 -11.05 3.41
C THR A 89 -6.01 -9.74 3.97
N CYS A 90 -4.94 -9.19 3.38
CA CYS A 90 -4.51 -7.82 3.65
C CYS A 90 -5.72 -6.88 3.54
N PRO A 91 -5.99 -6.01 4.54
CA PRO A 91 -7.07 -5.05 4.44
C PRO A 91 -6.65 -4.00 3.42
N ILE A 92 -7.26 -4.03 2.22
CA ILE A 92 -7.11 -2.96 1.23
C ILE A 92 -8.32 -2.05 1.39
N SER A 93 -8.09 -0.89 1.98
CA SER A 93 -9.03 0.23 2.04
C SER A 93 -9.16 0.85 0.64
N SER A 94 -10.08 0.31 -0.15
CA SER A 94 -10.67 0.95 -1.33
C SER A 94 -11.92 0.15 -1.70
N ILE A 95 -13.07 0.47 -1.12
CA ILE A 95 -14.34 -0.23 -1.42
C ILE A 95 -14.84 0.24 -2.79
N SER A 96 -14.08 -0.04 -3.85
CA SER A 96 -14.64 -0.05 -5.20
C SER A 96 -15.32 -1.41 -5.40
N PRO A 97 -16.61 -1.45 -5.79
CA PRO A 97 -17.29 -2.71 -6.06
C PRO A 97 -16.53 -3.48 -7.14
N ILE A 98 -16.32 -4.77 -6.93
CA ILE A 98 -15.74 -5.66 -7.94
C ILE A 98 -16.67 -5.63 -9.15
N SER A 99 -16.12 -5.35 -10.34
CA SER A 99 -16.92 -5.26 -11.54
C SER A 99 -17.54 -6.61 -11.89
N ALA A 100 -18.81 -6.60 -12.29
CA ALA A 100 -19.60 -7.81 -12.53
C ALA A 100 -18.98 -8.77 -13.56
N TRP A 101 -18.20 -8.25 -14.52
CA TRP A 101 -17.54 -9.05 -15.56
C TRP A 101 -16.62 -10.13 -15.00
N VAL A 102 -16.02 -9.90 -13.83
CA VAL A 102 -15.09 -10.87 -13.23
C VAL A 102 -15.81 -12.14 -12.79
N ASN A 103 -17.04 -12.02 -12.31
CA ASN A 103 -17.80 -13.16 -11.80
C ASN A 103 -18.27 -14.09 -12.92
N SER A 104 -18.42 -13.57 -14.15
CA SER A 104 -18.76 -14.35 -15.35
C SER A 104 -17.56 -14.64 -16.25
N PHE A 105 -16.34 -14.29 -15.82
CA PHE A 105 -15.13 -14.50 -16.62
C PHE A 105 -14.70 -15.96 -16.60
N GLU A 106 -14.54 -16.55 -17.78
CA GLU A 106 -13.95 -17.88 -17.94
C GLU A 106 -12.56 -17.79 -18.55
N VAL A 107 -11.62 -18.51 -17.94
CA VAL A 107 -10.27 -18.64 -18.47
C VAL A 107 -10.33 -19.41 -19.80
N PRO A 108 -9.78 -18.87 -20.90
CA PRO A 108 -9.90 -19.45 -22.24
C PRO A 108 -8.96 -20.66 -22.44
N TRP A 109 -9.25 -21.77 -21.76
CA TRP A 109 -8.46 -23.01 -21.79
C TRP A 109 -8.34 -23.63 -23.19
N ASN A 110 -9.30 -23.37 -24.08
CA ASN A 110 -9.24 -23.81 -25.48
C ASN A 110 -8.12 -23.12 -26.29
N LYS A 111 -7.74 -21.90 -25.92
CA LYS A 111 -6.70 -21.09 -26.58
C LYS A 111 -5.28 -21.36 -26.05
N VAL A 112 -5.12 -22.22 -25.05
CA VAL A 112 -3.79 -22.57 -24.52
C VAL A 112 -3.12 -23.67 -25.34
N ARG A 113 -1.79 -23.78 -25.26
CA ARG A 113 -1.04 -24.81 -26.00
C ARG A 113 -1.45 -26.22 -25.57
N LEU A 114 -1.29 -27.18 -26.49
CA LEU A 114 -1.60 -28.59 -26.21
C LEU A 114 -0.66 -29.18 -25.14
N THR A 115 0.60 -28.75 -25.12
CA THR A 115 1.58 -29.14 -24.10
C THR A 115 1.14 -28.74 -22.71
N LEU A 116 0.60 -27.52 -22.55
CA LEU A 116 0.01 -27.07 -21.29
C LEU A 116 -1.18 -27.95 -20.88
N ARG A 117 -2.11 -28.20 -21.80
CA ARG A 117 -3.31 -29.03 -21.55
C ARG A 117 -2.91 -30.42 -21.06
N ARG A 118 -2.01 -31.09 -21.77
CA ARG A 118 -1.49 -32.40 -21.37
C ARG A 118 -0.87 -32.38 -19.97
N ALA A 119 -0.06 -31.36 -19.65
CA ALA A 119 0.56 -31.25 -18.33
C ALA A 119 -0.49 -31.08 -17.22
N VAL A 120 -1.50 -30.21 -17.41
CA VAL A 120 -2.53 -30.00 -16.38
C VAL A 120 -3.48 -31.18 -16.25
N ASP A 121 -3.78 -31.88 -17.35
CA ASP A 121 -4.59 -33.10 -17.35
C ASP A 121 -3.87 -34.25 -16.63
N ALA A 122 -2.53 -34.30 -16.75
CA ALA A 122 -1.69 -35.21 -15.98
C ALA A 122 -1.48 -34.78 -14.50
N GLY A 123 -1.99 -33.61 -14.10
CA GLY A 123 -1.78 -33.05 -12.77
C GLY A 123 -0.35 -32.58 -12.51
N GLU A 124 0.45 -32.38 -13.55
CA GLU A 124 1.84 -31.97 -13.47
C GLU A 124 1.97 -30.45 -13.46
N ARG A 125 3.11 -29.95 -12.95
CA ARG A 125 3.44 -28.54 -12.98
C ARG A 125 3.87 -28.13 -14.40
N PRO A 126 3.19 -27.17 -15.05
CA PRO A 126 3.52 -26.78 -16.41
C PRO A 126 4.92 -26.20 -16.55
N ALA A 127 5.51 -26.41 -17.73
CA ALA A 127 6.78 -25.78 -18.09
C ALA A 127 6.68 -24.25 -17.99
N PRO A 128 7.79 -23.54 -17.68
CA PRO A 128 7.77 -22.08 -17.52
C PRO A 128 7.22 -21.33 -18.73
N ASP A 129 7.48 -21.80 -19.95
CA ASP A 129 6.98 -21.16 -21.17
C ASP A 129 5.47 -21.33 -21.35
N ASP A 130 4.95 -22.51 -21.07
CA ASP A 130 3.51 -22.80 -21.12
C ASP A 130 2.74 -22.05 -20.03
N ARG A 131 3.35 -21.89 -18.85
CA ARG A 131 2.79 -21.03 -17.78
C ARG A 131 2.73 -19.58 -18.23
N ARG A 132 3.78 -19.03 -18.85
CA ARG A 132 3.75 -17.66 -19.41
C ARG A 132 2.69 -17.51 -20.50
N HIS A 133 2.53 -18.53 -21.35
CA HIS A 133 1.50 -18.55 -22.38
C HIS A 133 0.09 -18.50 -21.79
N LEU A 134 -0.19 -19.30 -20.75
CA LEU A 134 -1.47 -19.24 -20.02
C LEU A 134 -1.77 -17.82 -19.53
N ILE A 135 -0.80 -17.19 -18.86
CA ILE A 135 -0.93 -15.84 -18.32
C ILE A 135 -1.21 -14.84 -19.43
N LYS A 136 -0.50 -14.93 -20.56
CA LYS A 136 -0.71 -14.07 -21.71
C LYS A 136 -2.14 -14.20 -22.25
N VAL A 137 -2.57 -15.41 -22.58
CA VAL A 137 -3.91 -15.68 -23.14
C VAL A 137 -5.01 -15.23 -22.17
N THR A 138 -4.83 -15.50 -20.87
CA THR A 138 -5.79 -15.10 -19.83
C THR A 138 -5.90 -13.58 -19.75
N VAL A 139 -4.78 -12.86 -19.67
CA VAL A 139 -4.78 -11.39 -19.58
C VAL A 139 -5.33 -10.76 -20.86
N ASP A 140 -5.00 -11.30 -22.03
CA ASP A 140 -5.53 -10.79 -23.30
C ASP A 140 -7.07 -10.89 -23.31
N ALA A 141 -7.66 -12.00 -22.83
CA ALA A 141 -9.11 -12.16 -22.68
C ALA A 141 -9.72 -11.26 -21.58
N MET A 142 -9.03 -11.08 -20.45
CA MET A 142 -9.48 -10.14 -19.41
C MET A 142 -9.57 -8.71 -19.95
N ARG A 143 -8.63 -8.33 -20.84
CA ARG A 143 -8.55 -6.99 -21.43
C ARG A 143 -9.63 -6.68 -22.45
N GLU A 144 -10.33 -7.68 -22.97
CA GLU A 144 -11.55 -7.48 -23.76
C GLU A 144 -12.70 -6.93 -22.89
N ARG A 145 -12.62 -7.10 -21.56
CA ARG A 145 -13.65 -6.63 -20.60
C ARG A 145 -13.20 -5.43 -19.78
N SER A 146 -11.93 -5.40 -19.38
CA SER A 146 -11.34 -4.32 -18.59
C SER A 146 -9.89 -4.11 -19.00
N LEU A 147 -9.56 -2.93 -19.54
CA LEU A 147 -8.21 -2.60 -20.01
C LEU A 147 -7.17 -2.63 -18.89
N ASN A 148 -7.57 -2.29 -17.66
CA ASN A 148 -6.72 -2.34 -16.49
C ASN A 148 -7.45 -3.01 -15.31
N PRO A 149 -7.55 -4.36 -15.32
CA PRO A 149 -8.14 -5.08 -14.21
C PRO A 149 -7.44 -4.70 -12.91
N THR A 150 -8.14 -4.65 -11.79
CA THR A 150 -7.59 -4.37 -10.46
C THR A 150 -6.93 -5.62 -9.85
N ARG A 151 -6.23 -5.48 -8.71
CA ARG A 151 -5.62 -6.63 -8.02
C ARG A 151 -6.67 -7.61 -7.50
N ARG A 152 -7.81 -7.10 -7.03
CA ARG A 152 -8.93 -7.92 -6.56
C ARG A 152 -9.53 -8.74 -7.70
N GLU A 153 -9.72 -8.13 -8.87
CA GLU A 153 -10.19 -8.83 -10.06
C GLU A 153 -9.23 -9.94 -10.49
N CYS A 154 -7.91 -9.68 -10.49
CA CYS A 154 -6.91 -10.72 -10.72
C CYS A 154 -6.92 -11.84 -9.67
N VAL A 155 -7.27 -11.56 -8.41
CA VAL A 155 -7.40 -12.59 -7.36
C VAL A 155 -8.51 -13.57 -7.70
N VAL A 156 -9.66 -13.10 -8.18
CA VAL A 156 -10.77 -13.99 -8.54
C VAL A 156 -10.37 -14.93 -9.68
N VAL A 157 -9.74 -14.38 -10.73
CA VAL A 157 -9.25 -15.20 -11.86
C VAL A 157 -8.16 -16.17 -11.43
N ALA A 158 -7.22 -15.73 -10.58
CA ALA A 158 -6.17 -16.59 -10.06
C ALA A 158 -6.73 -17.77 -9.25
N LYS A 159 -7.74 -17.53 -8.41
CA LYS A 159 -8.46 -18.58 -7.67
C LYS A 159 -9.13 -19.57 -8.63
N ALA A 160 -9.80 -19.09 -9.67
CA ALA A 160 -10.42 -19.98 -10.66
C ALA A 160 -9.40 -20.90 -11.35
N ILE A 161 -8.21 -20.37 -11.69
CA ILE A 161 -7.11 -21.16 -12.28
C ILE A 161 -6.63 -22.24 -11.30
N THR A 162 -6.33 -21.88 -10.05
CA THR A 162 -5.78 -22.82 -9.07
C THR A 162 -6.81 -23.82 -8.55
N GLN A 163 -8.09 -23.44 -8.47
CA GLN A 163 -9.17 -24.37 -8.11
C GLN A 163 -9.41 -25.40 -9.22
N LYS A 164 -9.28 -25.03 -10.49
CA LYS A 164 -9.45 -25.95 -11.61
C LYS A 164 -8.31 -26.97 -11.72
N TYR A 165 -7.06 -26.53 -11.53
CA TYR A 165 -5.88 -27.41 -11.59
C TYR A 165 -4.94 -27.17 -10.39
N PRO A 166 -5.30 -27.67 -9.20
CA PRO A 166 -4.55 -27.40 -7.97
C PRO A 166 -3.14 -28.00 -7.99
N ASN A 167 -2.92 -29.17 -8.57
CA ASN A 167 -1.59 -29.77 -8.61
C ASN A 167 -0.63 -29.03 -9.55
N SER A 168 -1.18 -28.33 -10.55
CA SER A 168 -0.41 -27.62 -11.57
C SER A 168 -0.07 -26.19 -11.19
N PHE A 169 -0.96 -25.48 -10.49
CA PHE A 169 -0.84 -24.03 -10.28
C PHE A 169 -0.88 -23.58 -8.82
N LEU A 170 -1.25 -24.45 -7.87
CA LEU A 170 -1.23 -24.08 -6.47
C LEU A 170 0.23 -23.90 -6.02
N ASP A 171 0.50 -22.80 -5.33
CA ASP A 171 1.82 -22.52 -4.76
C ASP A 171 2.06 -23.49 -3.59
N LYS A 172 2.81 -24.56 -3.86
CA LYS A 172 3.25 -25.56 -2.89
C LYS A 172 4.78 -25.59 -2.78
N ASN A 173 5.31 -25.95 -1.62
CA ASN A 173 6.74 -26.24 -1.43
C ASN A 173 7.10 -27.65 -1.92
N GLU A 174 8.36 -28.04 -1.74
CA GLU A 174 8.88 -29.37 -2.12
C GLU A 174 8.19 -30.49 -1.34
N GLU A 175 7.74 -30.21 -0.13
CA GLU A 175 7.01 -31.13 0.75
C GLU A 175 5.49 -31.17 0.49
N GLY A 176 4.97 -30.37 -0.45
CA GLY A 176 3.55 -30.33 -0.82
C GLY A 176 2.65 -29.44 0.04
N GLU A 177 3.19 -28.77 1.05
CA GLU A 177 2.50 -27.76 1.87
C GLU A 177 2.17 -26.48 1.10
N LEU A 178 1.03 -25.88 1.43
CA LEU A 178 0.55 -24.64 0.82
C LEU A 178 1.42 -23.44 1.20
N ILE A 179 1.87 -22.68 0.21
CA ILE A 179 2.59 -21.41 0.41
C ILE A 179 1.60 -20.24 0.36
N GLY A 180 1.48 -19.52 1.47
CA GLY A 180 0.65 -18.31 1.57
C GLY A 180 -0.82 -18.60 1.20
N CYS A 181 -1.39 -17.79 0.31
CA CYS A 181 -2.75 -18.01 -0.18
C CYS A 181 -2.86 -19.07 -1.29
N GLY A 182 -1.74 -19.68 -1.72
CA GLY A 182 -1.72 -20.72 -2.74
C GLY A 182 -1.84 -20.25 -4.19
N TYR A 183 -2.16 -18.99 -4.43
CA TYR A 183 -2.35 -18.43 -5.79
C TYR A 183 -1.59 -17.11 -6.00
N PHE A 184 -0.65 -16.78 -5.10
CA PHE A 184 0.08 -15.52 -5.10
C PHE A 184 0.93 -15.35 -6.37
N SER A 185 1.60 -16.43 -6.80
CA SER A 185 2.42 -16.41 -8.01
C SER A 185 1.58 -16.09 -9.25
N ILE A 186 0.38 -16.66 -9.36
CA ILE A 186 -0.54 -16.40 -10.48
C ILE A 186 -1.03 -14.96 -10.44
N ILE A 187 -1.40 -14.43 -9.27
CA ILE A 187 -1.80 -13.01 -9.15
C ILE A 187 -0.70 -12.08 -9.67
N ASN A 188 0.54 -12.27 -9.20
CA ASN A 188 1.63 -11.40 -9.59
C ASN A 188 1.91 -11.52 -11.10
N GLN A 189 1.89 -12.72 -11.66
CA GLN A 189 2.06 -12.92 -13.10
C GLN A 189 0.97 -12.21 -13.92
N LEU A 190 -0.30 -12.35 -13.53
CA LEU A 190 -1.42 -11.65 -14.18
C LEU A 190 -1.25 -10.13 -14.08
N LYS A 191 -0.93 -9.62 -12.88
CA LYS A 191 -0.77 -8.18 -12.62
C LYS A 191 0.38 -7.57 -13.39
N THR A 192 1.56 -8.18 -13.32
CA THR A 192 2.74 -7.72 -14.06
C THR A 192 2.47 -7.68 -15.56
N ARG A 193 1.75 -8.67 -16.10
CA ARG A 193 1.38 -8.68 -17.53
C ARG A 193 0.38 -7.57 -17.89
N VAL A 194 -0.62 -7.31 -17.06
CA VAL A 194 -1.55 -6.18 -17.23
C VAL A 194 -0.78 -4.85 -17.23
N GLU A 195 0.08 -4.63 -16.24
CA GLU A 195 0.88 -3.42 -16.11
C GLU A 195 1.83 -3.22 -17.31
N TYR A 196 2.46 -4.31 -17.77
CA TYR A 196 3.31 -4.29 -18.95
C TYR A 196 2.56 -3.82 -20.20
N LEU A 197 1.33 -4.33 -20.42
CA LEU A 197 0.49 -3.93 -21.55
C LEU A 197 0.01 -2.48 -21.46
N ASN A 198 -0.14 -1.95 -20.24
CA ASN A 198 -0.61 -0.59 -19.99
C ASN A 198 0.53 0.43 -19.85
N ARG A 199 1.80 0.01 -20.02
CA ARG A 199 2.98 0.89 -19.86
C ARG A 199 2.91 2.16 -20.72
N GLY A 200 2.38 2.04 -21.95
CA GLY A 200 2.25 3.15 -22.90
C GLY A 200 0.89 3.87 -22.93
N ASN A 201 -0.09 3.45 -22.13
CA ASN A 201 -1.43 4.04 -22.13
C ASN A 201 -1.70 4.77 -20.80
N SER A 202 -1.45 6.08 -20.79
CA SER A 202 -1.64 6.96 -19.63
C SER A 202 -3.08 6.99 -19.12
N LEU A 203 -4.08 6.88 -20.01
CA LEU A 203 -5.51 6.88 -19.66
C LEU A 203 -5.94 5.59 -18.94
N SER A 204 -5.30 4.47 -19.26
CA SER A 204 -5.57 3.18 -18.60
C SER A 204 -4.87 3.03 -17.24
N ARG A 205 -3.97 3.94 -16.86
CA ARG A 205 -3.14 3.79 -15.66
C ARG A 205 -3.90 4.22 -14.42
N LEU A 206 -4.20 3.26 -13.53
CA LEU A 206 -4.85 3.54 -12.23
C LEU A 206 -3.99 4.43 -11.30
N ARG A 207 -2.65 4.42 -11.48
CA ARG A 207 -1.73 5.31 -10.75
C ARG A 207 -1.27 6.45 -11.67
N LYS A 208 -1.74 7.68 -11.42
CA LYS A 208 -1.17 8.88 -12.04
C LYS A 208 0.28 9.07 -11.55
N HIS A 209 1.16 9.58 -12.41
CA HIS A 209 2.55 9.86 -12.01
C HIS A 209 2.56 11.01 -11.00
N LYS A 210 3.44 10.96 -10.01
CA LYS A 210 3.68 12.07 -9.08
C LYS A 210 4.21 13.24 -9.91
N ARG A 211 3.45 14.35 -10.01
CA ARG A 211 4.03 15.62 -10.47
C ARG A 211 5.16 15.95 -9.50
N THR A 212 6.38 16.05 -10.01
CA THR A 212 7.51 16.59 -9.25
C THR A 212 7.28 18.08 -9.09
N GLN A 213 7.50 18.60 -7.88
CA GLN A 213 7.29 20.00 -7.44
C GLN A 213 7.98 21.11 -8.27
N ARG A 214 8.59 20.80 -9.42
CA ARG A 214 9.23 21.80 -10.29
C ARG A 214 8.28 22.44 -11.29
N ASP A 215 7.05 21.97 -11.40
CA ASP A 215 6.06 22.50 -12.33
C ASP A 215 5.01 23.40 -11.62
N ASP A 216 5.21 23.72 -10.33
CA ASP A 216 4.24 24.45 -9.48
C ASP A 216 4.34 25.99 -9.60
N GLU A 217 4.95 26.54 -10.65
CA GLU A 217 4.96 28.01 -10.85
C GLU A 217 3.88 28.53 -11.79
N ASP A 218 3.10 27.67 -12.47
CA ASP A 218 2.02 28.18 -13.32
C ASP A 218 0.90 27.13 -13.51
N GLY A 219 -0.08 27.16 -12.60
CA GLY A 219 -1.26 26.29 -12.71
C GLY A 219 -2.08 26.20 -11.43
N ASP A 220 -3.07 27.08 -11.33
CA ASP A 220 -4.20 27.01 -10.40
C ASP A 220 -5.01 25.73 -10.69
N ASP A 221 -4.67 24.61 -10.04
CA ASP A 221 -5.42 23.35 -10.10
C ASP A 221 -5.61 22.80 -8.68
N ASP A 222 -6.81 23.08 -8.16
CA ASP A 222 -7.33 22.91 -6.80
C ASP A 222 -7.55 21.43 -6.40
N GLN A 223 -6.57 20.55 -6.65
CA GLN A 223 -6.57 19.19 -6.11
C GLN A 223 -5.53 19.09 -4.99
N PRO A 224 -5.93 19.10 -3.70
CA PRO A 224 -4.98 19.30 -2.62
C PRO A 224 -4.07 18.07 -2.50
N ALA A 225 -2.76 18.27 -2.63
CA ALA A 225 -1.73 17.27 -2.34
C ALA A 225 -1.97 16.56 -0.98
N VAL A 226 -2.64 17.24 -0.06
CA VAL A 226 -3.10 16.77 1.25
C VAL A 226 -3.94 15.50 1.17
N ALA A 227 -4.92 15.42 0.24
CA ALA A 227 -5.82 14.27 0.11
C ALA A 227 -5.11 13.04 -0.45
N THR A 228 -4.18 13.24 -1.39
CA THR A 228 -3.40 12.14 -1.97
C THR A 228 -2.43 11.53 -0.96
N CYS A 229 -1.77 12.34 -0.14
CA CYS A 229 -0.92 11.81 0.95
C CYS A 229 -1.76 11.04 1.98
N ALA A 230 -2.92 11.57 2.40
CA ALA A 230 -3.79 10.88 3.36
C ALA A 230 -4.28 9.50 2.85
N ILE A 231 -4.54 9.36 1.54
CA ILE A 231 -4.89 8.07 0.92
C ILE A 231 -3.73 7.07 0.99
N ILE A 232 -2.50 7.53 0.81
CA ILE A 232 -1.31 6.67 0.88
C ILE A 232 -1.00 6.31 2.34
N ASP A 233 -1.05 7.28 3.24
CA ASP A 233 -0.69 7.12 4.65
C ASP A 233 -1.70 6.24 5.42
N SER A 234 -2.97 6.25 4.99
CA SER A 234 -4.01 5.38 5.55
C SER A 234 -3.97 3.93 5.07
N TYR A 235 -3.06 3.57 4.14
CA TYR A 235 -3.00 2.23 3.59
C TYR A 235 -2.73 1.17 4.67
N GLY A 236 -3.55 0.11 4.68
CA GLY A 236 -3.46 -0.97 5.68
C GLY A 236 -4.05 -0.63 7.05
N CYS A 237 -4.53 0.60 7.25
CA CYS A 237 -5.17 1.04 8.48
C CYS A 237 -6.70 0.98 8.33
N VAL A 238 -7.37 0.37 9.31
CA VAL A 238 -8.84 0.34 9.42
C VAL A 238 -9.38 1.57 10.14
N ARG A 239 -8.60 2.14 11.07
CA ARG A 239 -8.98 3.30 11.89
C ARG A 239 -7.91 4.39 11.84
N TRP A 240 -7.53 4.79 10.62
CA TRP A 240 -6.46 5.78 10.39
C TRP A 240 -6.75 7.14 11.04
N GLN A 241 -7.95 7.67 10.81
CA GLN A 241 -8.46 8.93 11.35
C GLN A 241 -9.96 8.75 11.62
N PRO A 242 -10.37 8.51 12.88
CA PRO A 242 -11.78 8.45 13.24
C PRO A 242 -12.48 9.78 12.90
N ALA A 243 -13.69 9.70 12.33
CA ALA A 243 -14.49 10.87 11.97
C ALA A 243 -15.19 11.47 13.20
N ASP A 244 -15.63 10.61 14.12
CA ASP A 244 -16.43 10.97 15.29
C ASP A 244 -15.69 10.62 16.59
N TYR A 245 -16.04 11.34 17.66
CA TYR A 245 -15.64 11.00 19.01
C TYR A 245 -16.59 9.94 19.62
N PRO A 246 -16.15 9.21 20.65
CA PRO A 246 -17.03 8.31 21.38
C PRO A 246 -18.31 9.01 21.91
N ASP A 247 -19.39 8.25 22.09
CA ASP A 247 -20.68 8.80 22.53
C ASP A 247 -20.55 9.60 23.83
N GLY A 248 -21.09 10.82 23.83
CA GLY A 248 -21.03 11.74 24.97
C GLY A 248 -19.71 12.51 25.12
N GLU A 249 -18.71 12.25 24.28
CA GLU A 249 -17.44 12.97 24.31
C GLU A 249 -17.43 14.19 23.38
N THR A 250 -16.70 15.22 23.82
CA THR A 250 -16.46 16.44 23.05
C THR A 250 -14.97 16.69 22.93
N SER A 251 -14.53 17.53 21.99
CA SER A 251 -13.11 17.89 21.88
C SER A 251 -12.54 18.44 23.18
N ALA A 252 -13.31 19.21 23.95
CA ALA A 252 -12.89 19.76 25.23
C ALA A 252 -12.76 18.68 26.31
N SER A 253 -13.74 17.77 26.39
CA SER A 253 -13.71 16.63 27.31
C SER A 253 -12.53 15.68 27.02
N LEU A 254 -12.19 15.47 25.76
CA LEU A 254 -11.03 14.67 25.38
C LEU A 254 -9.69 15.35 25.72
N GLU A 255 -9.63 16.68 25.63
CA GLU A 255 -8.44 17.43 26.07
C GLU A 255 -8.24 17.36 27.59
N GLU A 256 -9.33 17.44 28.37
CA GLU A 256 -9.27 17.24 29.84
C GLU A 256 -8.75 15.84 30.19
N LYS A 257 -9.25 14.80 29.50
CA LYS A 257 -8.78 13.42 29.67
C LYS A 257 -7.31 13.23 29.30
N LYS A 258 -6.85 13.91 28.26
CA LYS A 258 -5.44 13.93 27.89
C LYS A 258 -4.59 14.59 28.98
N LEU A 259 -5.02 15.72 29.54
CA LEU A 259 -4.33 16.39 30.64
C LEU A 259 -4.28 15.52 31.91
N GLU A 260 -5.37 14.82 32.24
CA GLU A 260 -5.40 13.83 33.33
C GLU A 260 -4.33 12.76 33.12
N MET A 261 -4.22 12.24 31.89
CA MET A 261 -3.22 11.24 31.55
C MET A 261 -1.78 11.76 31.65
N ILE A 262 -1.53 13.02 31.25
CA ILE A 262 -0.22 13.68 31.42
C ILE A 262 0.11 13.85 32.92
N ASP A 263 -0.86 14.23 33.76
CA ASP A 263 -0.67 14.31 35.22
C ASP A 263 -0.24 12.96 35.80
N ILE A 264 -0.94 11.88 35.44
CA ILE A 264 -0.61 10.52 35.88
C ILE A 264 0.83 10.17 35.48
N PHE A 265 1.22 10.46 34.23
CA PHE A 265 2.58 10.21 33.77
C PHE A 265 3.62 11.04 34.53
N SER A 266 3.34 12.30 34.84
CA SER A 266 4.26 13.17 35.58
C SER A 266 4.58 12.63 36.98
N ARG A 267 3.61 11.97 37.62
CA ARG A 267 3.72 11.43 38.98
C ARG A 267 4.35 10.04 39.03
N GLU A 268 4.08 9.20 38.02
CA GLU A 268 4.37 7.77 38.08
C GLU A 268 5.24 7.25 36.92
N GLY A 269 5.47 8.10 35.92
CA GLY A 269 6.10 7.71 34.66
C GLY A 269 5.35 6.58 33.97
N LEU A 270 6.09 5.72 33.26
CA LEU A 270 5.53 4.59 32.53
C LEU A 270 4.86 3.53 33.45
N LYS A 271 5.14 3.51 34.76
CA LYS A 271 4.45 2.59 35.69
C LYS A 271 2.95 2.89 35.79
N GLY A 272 2.53 4.12 35.49
CA GLY A 272 1.13 4.49 35.41
C GLY A 272 0.35 3.70 34.36
N ALA A 273 1.03 3.06 33.39
CA ALA A 273 0.39 2.26 32.34
C ALA A 273 -0.38 1.03 32.86
N GLU A 274 -0.06 0.58 34.09
CA GLU A 274 -0.75 -0.52 34.76
C GLU A 274 -2.08 -0.09 35.41
N ARG A 275 -2.39 1.22 35.45
CA ARG A 275 -3.67 1.69 35.96
C ARG A 275 -4.77 1.43 34.94
N GLY A 276 -5.85 0.76 35.37
CA GLY A 276 -7.05 0.60 34.55
C GLY A 276 -7.61 1.93 34.02
N ARG A 277 -7.51 3.01 34.82
CA ARG A 277 -7.90 4.36 34.37
C ARG A 277 -7.12 4.84 33.15
N VAL A 278 -5.81 4.57 33.06
CA VAL A 278 -5.00 4.97 31.89
C VAL A 278 -5.42 4.17 30.67
N GLU A 279 -5.81 2.91 30.84
CA GLU A 279 -6.34 2.09 29.75
C GLU A 279 -7.65 2.66 29.18
N ASP A 280 -8.58 3.07 30.05
CA ASP A 280 -9.82 3.75 29.64
C ASP A 280 -9.52 5.07 28.92
N LEU A 281 -8.62 5.89 29.47
CA LEU A 281 -8.22 7.18 28.89
C LEU A 281 -7.59 6.99 27.51
N MET A 282 -6.67 6.03 27.36
CA MET A 282 -6.02 5.71 26.08
C MET A 282 -7.04 5.26 25.01
N ALA A 283 -8.04 4.47 25.40
CA ALA A 283 -9.08 4.01 24.47
C ALA A 283 -10.01 5.16 24.04
N ILE A 284 -10.51 5.95 25.00
CA ILE A 284 -11.45 7.06 24.74
C ILE A 284 -10.80 8.16 23.90
N THR A 285 -9.51 8.44 24.12
CA THR A 285 -8.78 9.52 23.45
C THR A 285 -8.13 9.12 22.13
N TYR A 286 -8.35 7.89 21.63
CA TYR A 286 -7.73 7.38 20.40
C TYR A 286 -7.88 8.33 19.20
N ALA A 287 -9.06 8.94 19.02
CA ALA A 287 -9.30 9.89 17.94
C ALA A 287 -8.36 11.11 18.02
N LYS A 288 -8.12 11.64 19.23
CA LYS A 288 -7.20 12.77 19.45
C LYS A 288 -5.73 12.37 19.31
N GLN A 289 -5.36 11.15 19.70
CA GLN A 289 -4.02 10.62 19.42
C GLN A 289 -3.74 10.61 17.91
N ARG A 290 -4.68 10.08 17.10
CA ARG A 290 -4.55 10.03 15.64
C ARG A 290 -4.56 11.43 15.01
N GLU A 291 -5.43 12.33 15.46
CA GLU A 291 -5.46 13.71 14.99
C GLU A 291 -4.11 14.41 15.20
N TYR A 292 -3.49 14.25 16.37
CA TYR A 292 -2.18 14.82 16.66
C TYR A 292 -1.07 14.19 15.81
N ILE A 293 -1.02 12.85 15.74
CA ILE A 293 0.00 12.13 14.95
C ILE A 293 -0.11 12.43 13.46
N ASN A 294 -1.33 12.57 12.95
CA ASN A 294 -1.59 12.84 11.52
C ASN A 294 -1.53 14.34 11.17
N ALA A 295 -1.20 15.21 12.15
CA ALA A 295 -1.13 16.65 11.93
C ALA A 295 -0.13 17.02 10.83
N LYS A 296 -0.35 18.18 10.22
CA LYS A 296 0.53 18.75 9.19
C LYS A 296 0.96 20.16 9.63
N PRO A 297 2.27 20.41 9.83
CA PRO A 297 3.38 19.46 9.73
C PRO A 297 3.29 18.35 10.80
N SER A 298 3.91 17.19 10.52
CA SER A 298 3.92 16.08 11.46
C SER A 298 4.71 16.44 12.73
N PRO A 299 4.21 16.09 13.93
CA PRO A 299 4.95 16.34 15.17
C PRO A 299 6.21 15.49 15.22
N SER A 300 7.24 15.98 15.91
CA SER A 300 8.43 15.16 16.19
C SER A 300 8.06 14.02 17.15
N ILE A 301 8.84 12.93 17.13
CA ILE A 301 8.60 11.80 18.05
C ILE A 301 8.71 12.24 19.52
N LEU A 302 9.54 13.25 19.81
CA LEU A 302 9.66 13.83 21.15
C LEU A 302 8.40 14.58 21.56
N ASP A 303 7.77 15.32 20.65
CA ASP A 303 6.55 16.06 20.95
C ASP A 303 5.36 15.10 21.11
N VAL A 304 5.30 14.02 20.31
CA VAL A 304 4.35 12.91 20.54
C VAL A 304 4.57 12.31 21.93
N GLY A 305 5.82 12.14 22.37
CA GLY A 305 6.15 11.66 23.72
C GLY A 305 5.74 12.59 24.85
N LYS A 306 5.68 13.91 24.62
CA LYS A 306 5.21 14.88 25.62
C LYS A 306 3.69 14.90 25.72
N GLU A 307 3.00 14.88 24.58
CA GLU A 307 1.54 15.01 24.51
C GLU A 307 0.82 13.68 24.77
N TRP A 308 1.45 12.54 24.42
CA TRP A 308 0.89 11.20 24.52
C TRP A 308 1.91 10.20 25.06
N PRO A 309 2.44 10.40 26.29
CA PRO A 309 3.59 9.65 26.80
C PRO A 309 3.37 8.14 26.89
N PHE A 310 2.14 7.70 27.17
CA PHE A 310 1.83 6.28 27.31
C PHE A 310 1.86 5.50 25.98
N LEU A 311 1.85 6.16 24.82
CA LEU A 311 2.07 5.51 23.51
C LEU A 311 3.44 4.82 23.41
N PHE A 312 4.40 5.20 24.28
CA PHE A 312 5.74 4.62 24.33
C PHE A 312 5.86 3.47 25.35
N SER A 313 4.75 3.05 25.96
CA SER A 313 4.68 1.77 26.66
C SER A 313 4.40 0.64 25.66
N GLN A 314 4.98 -0.54 25.88
CA GLN A 314 4.73 -1.70 25.03
C GLN A 314 3.24 -2.05 24.96
N LYS A 315 2.53 -2.02 26.10
CA LYS A 315 1.09 -2.30 26.21
C LYS A 315 0.27 -1.42 25.27
N PHE A 316 0.42 -0.10 25.37
CA PHE A 316 -0.41 0.82 24.58
C PHE A 316 0.10 1.00 23.15
N LEU A 317 1.39 0.84 22.87
CA LEU A 317 1.88 0.81 21.49
C LEU A 317 1.22 -0.34 20.71
N LEU A 318 1.20 -1.54 21.30
CA LEU A 318 0.57 -2.71 20.69
C LEU A 318 -0.95 -2.54 20.58
N SER A 319 -1.62 -2.08 21.64
CA SER A 319 -3.07 -1.81 21.60
C SER A 319 -3.45 -0.75 20.55
N HIS A 320 -2.66 0.32 20.46
CA HIS A 320 -2.84 1.37 19.46
C HIS A 320 -2.66 0.82 18.03
N PHE A 321 -1.65 -0.03 17.80
CA PHE A 321 -1.43 -0.70 16.53
C PHE A 321 -2.58 -1.66 16.16
N THR A 322 -3.03 -2.49 17.10
CA THR A 322 -4.20 -3.37 16.92
C THR A 322 -5.42 -2.55 16.57
N THR A 323 -5.64 -1.43 17.26
CA THR A 323 -6.78 -0.53 17.00
C THR A 323 -6.71 0.07 15.60
N LEU A 324 -5.52 0.49 15.18
CA LEU A 324 -5.24 1.09 13.88
C LEU A 324 -5.42 0.13 12.71
N THR A 325 -4.99 -1.12 12.86
CA THR A 325 -4.84 -2.10 11.76
C THR A 325 -5.75 -3.32 11.83
N ASN A 326 -6.38 -3.55 12.99
CA ASN A 326 -7.12 -4.77 13.35
C ASN A 326 -6.24 -6.04 13.29
N VAL A 327 -4.95 -5.90 13.61
CA VAL A 327 -3.99 -7.00 13.65
C VAL A 327 -3.37 -7.10 15.04
N GLU A 328 -3.56 -8.24 15.70
CA GLU A 328 -2.88 -8.58 16.96
C GLU A 328 -1.39 -8.87 16.71
N LEU A 329 -0.58 -7.80 16.70
CA LEU A 329 0.81 -7.85 16.24
C LEU A 329 1.67 -8.78 17.08
N TYR A 330 1.59 -8.69 18.41
CA TYR A 330 2.48 -9.42 19.31
C TYR A 330 2.34 -10.93 19.15
N THR A 331 1.11 -11.45 19.28
CA THR A 331 0.81 -12.88 19.12
C THR A 331 1.20 -13.36 17.73
N ARG A 332 0.77 -12.64 16.70
CA ARG A 332 1.00 -13.04 15.32
C ARG A 332 2.48 -13.03 14.94
N LEU A 333 3.20 -12.00 15.37
CA LEU A 333 4.63 -11.88 15.07
C LEU A 333 5.40 -12.98 15.76
N ASN A 334 5.15 -13.26 17.04
CA ASN A 334 5.86 -14.32 17.77
C ASN A 334 5.61 -15.70 17.13
N GLU A 335 4.34 -16.05 16.88
CA GLU A 335 3.99 -17.33 16.23
C GLU A 335 4.64 -17.47 14.84
N ASP A 336 4.59 -16.42 14.03
CA ASP A 336 5.17 -16.43 12.70
C ASP A 336 6.70 -16.43 12.73
N MET A 337 7.32 -15.71 13.66
CA MET A 337 8.78 -15.61 13.78
C MET A 337 9.38 -16.94 14.22
N ASP A 338 8.75 -17.65 15.15
CA ASP A 338 9.20 -18.98 15.55
C ASP A 338 9.02 -19.99 14.41
N LYS A 339 7.80 -20.08 13.86
CA LYS A 339 7.48 -21.07 12.82
C LYS A 339 8.23 -20.81 11.51
N LYS A 340 8.20 -19.58 11.01
CA LYS A 340 8.83 -19.22 9.72
C LYS A 340 10.33 -19.02 9.89
N GLY A 341 10.79 -18.50 11.04
CA GLY A 341 12.21 -18.39 11.35
C GLY A 341 12.89 -19.75 11.33
N LYS A 342 12.34 -20.73 12.07
CA LYS A 342 12.84 -22.11 12.04
C LYS A 342 12.88 -22.69 10.63
N ARG A 343 11.77 -22.57 9.88
CA ARG A 343 11.68 -23.04 8.49
C ARG A 343 12.74 -22.41 7.58
N LEU A 344 13.02 -21.11 7.75
CA LEU A 344 14.09 -20.44 7.02
C LEU A 344 15.46 -21.01 7.40
N LEU A 345 15.74 -21.16 8.69
CA LEU A 345 17.01 -21.73 9.17
C LEU A 345 17.22 -23.17 8.67
N ASP A 346 16.17 -24.00 8.65
CA ASP A 346 16.21 -25.36 8.10
C ASP A 346 16.53 -25.34 6.60
N PHE A 347 15.91 -24.44 5.83
CA PHE A 347 16.19 -24.27 4.40
C PHE A 347 17.64 -23.83 4.14
N PHE A 348 18.13 -22.84 4.90
CA PHE A 348 19.51 -22.39 4.75
C PHE A 348 20.50 -23.50 5.14
N SER A 349 20.18 -24.29 6.17
CA SER A 349 21.00 -25.41 6.64
C SER A 349 21.06 -26.56 5.64
N SER A 350 19.94 -26.93 5.02
CA SER A 350 19.90 -28.01 4.02
C SER A 350 20.72 -27.69 2.77
N GLN A 351 20.92 -26.40 2.48
CA GLN A 351 21.69 -25.92 1.32
C GLN A 351 23.02 -25.26 1.70
N ILE A 352 23.58 -25.58 2.88
CA ILE A 352 24.73 -24.87 3.46
C ILE A 352 25.92 -24.72 2.51
N THR A 353 26.18 -25.72 1.66
CA THR A 353 27.30 -25.72 0.71
C THR A 353 27.12 -24.74 -0.44
N LYS A 354 25.89 -24.33 -0.77
CA LYS A 354 25.59 -23.37 -1.84
C LYS A 354 25.78 -21.92 -1.42
N TRP A 355 25.83 -21.63 -0.11
CA TRP A 355 25.87 -20.27 0.41
C TRP A 355 27.30 -19.72 0.52
N ARG A 356 27.41 -18.39 0.37
CA ARG A 356 28.66 -17.66 0.54
C ARG A 356 29.22 -17.76 1.97
N LYS A 357 30.50 -17.44 2.15
CA LYS A 357 31.21 -17.61 3.44
C LYS A 357 30.52 -16.85 4.57
N GLU A 358 30.03 -15.65 4.30
CA GLU A 358 29.40 -14.75 5.26
C GLU A 358 28.07 -15.34 5.77
N VAL A 359 27.19 -15.77 4.85
CA VAL A 359 25.93 -16.45 5.20
C VAL A 359 26.20 -17.71 6.01
N ARG A 360 27.20 -18.51 5.62
CA ARG A 360 27.57 -19.72 6.37
C ARG A 360 28.09 -19.40 7.77
N ALA A 361 28.82 -18.31 7.96
CA ALA A 361 29.31 -17.89 9.27
C ALA A 361 28.15 -17.49 10.18
N VAL A 362 27.25 -16.63 9.69
CA VAL A 362 26.05 -16.21 10.44
C VAL A 362 25.14 -17.40 10.74
N LEU A 363 24.91 -18.30 9.76
CA LEU A 363 24.10 -19.49 9.95
C LEU A 363 24.69 -20.45 10.99
N LYS A 364 26.00 -20.66 11.00
CA LYS A 364 26.66 -21.50 12.02
C LYS A 364 26.47 -20.93 13.42
N GLU A 365 26.49 -19.61 13.55
CA GLU A 365 26.20 -18.94 14.81
C GLU A 365 24.72 -19.11 15.18
N ALA A 366 23.82 -18.88 14.23
CA ALA A 366 22.37 -19.00 14.36
C ALA A 366 21.90 -20.34 14.95
N ILE A 367 22.53 -21.46 14.55
CA ILE A 367 22.10 -22.84 14.90
C ILE A 367 22.75 -23.42 16.17
N LYS A 368 23.50 -22.63 16.95
CA LYS A 368 24.09 -23.12 18.20
C LYS A 368 22.98 -23.51 19.20
N LYS A 369 23.18 -24.64 19.89
CA LYS A 369 22.12 -25.42 20.59
C LYS A 369 21.50 -24.78 21.85
N ASP A 370 21.91 -23.60 22.30
CA ASP A 370 21.41 -22.96 23.52
C ASP A 370 20.48 -21.77 23.24
N ARG A 371 19.57 -21.91 22.28
CA ARG A 371 18.76 -20.81 21.75
C ARG A 371 17.28 -21.19 21.64
N GLU A 372 16.57 -21.16 22.76
CA GLU A 372 15.11 -21.21 22.73
C GLU A 372 14.54 -19.80 22.44
N GLY A 373 13.50 -19.71 21.62
CA GLY A 373 12.76 -18.45 21.38
C GLY A 373 13.48 -17.37 20.55
N SER A 374 14.57 -17.68 19.84
CA SER A 374 15.33 -16.70 19.03
C SER A 374 15.46 -17.06 17.55
N ASP A 375 14.76 -18.10 17.08
CA ASP A 375 14.80 -18.57 15.68
C ASP A 375 14.42 -17.46 14.69
N GLY A 376 13.45 -16.62 15.05
CA GLY A 376 13.07 -15.47 14.25
C GLY A 376 14.19 -14.45 14.08
N LEU A 377 14.84 -14.05 15.17
CA LEU A 377 15.97 -13.10 15.14
C LEU A 377 17.16 -13.69 14.39
N ALA A 378 17.47 -14.95 14.63
CA ALA A 378 18.51 -15.67 13.92
C ALA A 378 18.23 -15.76 12.41
N ALA A 379 16.98 -16.05 12.02
CA ALA A 379 16.56 -16.04 10.64
C ALA A 379 16.68 -14.64 10.01
N MET A 380 16.34 -13.56 10.73
CA MET A 380 16.53 -12.19 10.24
C MET A 380 18.01 -11.89 9.94
N LEU A 381 18.93 -12.26 10.83
CA LEU A 381 20.36 -12.06 10.60
C LEU A 381 20.87 -12.86 9.39
N VAL A 382 20.43 -14.12 9.24
CA VAL A 382 20.76 -14.93 8.05
C VAL A 382 20.21 -14.29 6.77
N MET A 383 19.02 -13.69 6.83
CA MET A 383 18.39 -12.99 5.69
C MET A 383 19.12 -11.70 5.32
N LEU A 384 19.49 -10.86 6.28
CA LEU A 384 20.35 -9.69 6.05
C LEU A 384 21.66 -10.12 5.38
N ALA A 385 22.29 -11.15 5.98
CA ALA A 385 23.51 -11.73 5.46
C ALA A 385 23.34 -12.36 4.08
N HIS A 386 22.13 -12.78 3.65
CA HIS A 386 21.82 -13.31 2.32
C HIS A 386 21.58 -12.19 1.28
N PHE A 387 20.89 -11.12 1.66
CA PHE A 387 20.64 -9.96 0.79
C PHE A 387 21.78 -8.94 0.72
N LYS A 388 22.87 -9.15 1.49
CA LYS A 388 24.03 -8.24 1.59
C LYS A 388 23.66 -6.92 2.28
N GLU A 389 22.70 -6.97 3.19
CA GLU A 389 22.32 -5.84 4.03
C GLU A 389 23.22 -5.82 5.28
N GLN A 390 23.57 -4.62 5.75
CA GLN A 390 24.39 -4.43 6.94
C GLN A 390 23.53 -4.61 8.20
N GLU A 391 24.06 -5.18 9.28
CA GLU A 391 23.30 -5.34 10.53
C GLU A 391 22.84 -3.97 11.08
N GLU A 392 23.67 -2.95 10.92
CA GLU A 392 23.45 -1.53 11.29
C GLU A 392 22.28 -0.87 10.56
N SER A 393 21.72 -1.52 9.54
CA SER A 393 20.47 -1.11 8.90
C SER A 393 19.24 -1.31 9.80
N LEU A 394 19.30 -2.24 10.74
CA LEU A 394 18.22 -2.56 11.68
C LEU A 394 18.66 -2.51 13.14
N PHE A 395 19.86 -3.03 13.42
CA PHE A 395 20.37 -3.25 14.77
C PHE A 395 21.63 -2.43 15.04
N LEU A 396 21.70 -1.81 16.21
CA LEU A 396 22.95 -1.26 16.75
C LEU A 396 23.35 -2.10 17.96
N ILE A 397 24.65 -2.28 18.20
CA ILE A 397 25.14 -2.99 19.39
C ILE A 397 25.71 -1.96 20.35
N ALA A 398 25.38 -2.09 21.62
CA ALA A 398 25.97 -1.31 22.71
C ALA A 398 26.18 -2.19 23.95
N ASP A 399 27.02 -1.72 24.88
CA ASP A 399 27.29 -2.44 26.13
C ASP A 399 26.01 -2.62 26.96
N GLU A 400 25.91 -3.71 27.73
CA GLU A 400 24.73 -4.04 28.52
C GLU A 400 24.34 -2.94 29.53
N THR A 401 25.33 -2.15 29.99
CA THR A 401 25.14 -1.06 30.95
C THR A 401 24.79 0.27 30.30
N THR A 402 24.82 0.35 28.96
CA THR A 402 24.58 1.58 28.20
C THR A 402 23.20 2.15 28.50
N THR A 403 23.19 3.37 29.00
CA THR A 403 21.99 4.16 29.24
C THR A 403 21.52 4.86 27.96
N PRO A 404 20.26 5.30 27.86
CA PRO A 404 19.83 6.08 26.69
C PRO A 404 20.60 7.36 26.43
N ALA A 405 21.01 8.07 27.48
CA ALA A 405 21.78 9.31 27.32
C ALA A 405 23.16 9.02 26.71
N GLU A 406 23.80 7.92 27.12
CA GLU A 406 25.06 7.46 26.53
C GLU A 406 24.86 6.98 25.10
N ALA A 407 23.79 6.22 24.83
CA ALA A 407 23.46 5.79 23.47
C ALA A 407 23.24 6.98 22.53
N GLU A 408 22.51 8.01 22.95
CA GLU A 408 22.29 9.23 22.17
C GLU A 408 23.57 10.05 21.96
N ALA A 409 24.51 10.01 22.91
CA ALA A 409 25.76 10.75 22.82
C ALA A 409 26.85 10.02 22.01
N GLN A 410 26.89 8.70 22.08
CA GLN A 410 27.99 7.88 21.55
C GLN A 410 27.65 7.16 20.26
N LEU A 411 26.38 6.80 20.05
CA LEU A 411 25.95 6.10 18.83
C LEU A 411 25.49 7.10 17.77
N SER A 412 25.79 6.79 16.51
CA SER A 412 25.21 7.50 15.37
C SER A 412 23.77 7.02 15.16
N LEU A 413 22.82 7.65 15.85
CA LEU A 413 21.40 7.32 15.76
C LEU A 413 20.77 8.02 14.55
N PRO A 414 20.32 7.27 13.52
CA PRO A 414 19.70 7.88 12.35
C PRO A 414 18.28 8.37 12.66
N VAL A 415 17.71 9.12 11.70
CA VAL A 415 16.30 9.55 11.77
C VAL A 415 15.34 8.35 11.71
N THR A 416 15.73 7.30 10.97
CA THR A 416 14.93 6.08 10.84
C THR A 416 15.05 5.18 12.08
N PRO A 417 14.02 4.38 12.40
CA PRO A 417 14.05 3.52 13.58
C PRO A 417 15.23 2.55 13.60
N ARG A 418 15.84 2.35 14.78
CA ARG A 418 16.86 1.31 15.04
C ARG A 418 16.60 0.61 16.36
N ILE A 419 16.88 -0.68 16.40
CA ILE A 419 16.86 -1.48 17.63
C ILE A 419 18.29 -1.54 18.16
N ILE A 420 18.54 -0.93 19.30
CA ILE A 420 19.83 -0.98 19.99
C ILE A 420 19.82 -2.21 20.88
N MET A 421 20.60 -3.22 20.53
CA MET A 421 20.80 -4.46 21.27
C MET A 421 21.88 -4.25 22.32
N LEU A 422 21.54 -4.49 23.59
CA LEU A 422 22.44 -4.28 24.73
C LEU A 422 23.07 -5.62 25.12
N GLY A 423 24.34 -5.81 24.74
CA GLY A 423 25.11 -7.03 24.99
C GLY A 423 26.25 -7.23 23.98
N GLU A 424 26.96 -8.35 24.11
CA GLU A 424 28.11 -8.66 23.24
C GLU A 424 27.72 -8.94 21.79
N THR A 425 26.54 -9.53 21.57
CA THR A 425 26.03 -9.84 20.23
C THR A 425 24.52 -9.60 20.16
N ILE A 426 24.00 -9.37 18.95
CA ILE A 426 22.56 -9.23 18.69
C ILE A 426 21.79 -10.46 19.19
N LEU A 427 22.36 -11.65 19.06
CA LEU A 427 21.69 -12.91 19.39
C LEU A 427 21.66 -13.21 20.89
N THR A 428 22.57 -12.62 21.67
CA THR A 428 22.69 -12.89 23.11
C THR A 428 22.22 -11.71 23.98
N ALA A 429 21.94 -10.55 23.38
CA ALA A 429 21.46 -9.38 24.09
C ALA A 429 20.09 -9.64 24.73
N LYS A 430 20.01 -9.40 26.05
CA LYS A 430 18.78 -9.58 26.84
C LYS A 430 17.98 -8.30 27.02
N LYS A 431 18.59 -7.15 26.71
CA LYS A 431 17.96 -5.84 26.81
C LYS A 431 18.09 -5.13 25.48
N TRP A 432 17.17 -4.24 25.21
CA TRP A 432 17.19 -3.44 23.99
C TRP A 432 16.56 -2.08 24.21
N MET A 433 16.86 -1.17 23.28
CA MET A 433 16.24 0.14 23.18
C MET A 433 15.78 0.39 21.76
N LEU A 434 14.71 1.16 21.58
CA LEU A 434 14.30 1.65 20.25
C LEU A 434 14.71 3.11 20.13
N SER A 435 15.43 3.45 19.07
CA SER A 435 15.67 4.84 18.70
C SER A 435 14.88 5.24 17.47
N ILE A 436 14.34 6.46 17.45
CA ILE A 436 13.64 7.10 16.33
C ILE A 436 14.04 8.58 16.33
N GLU A 437 14.26 9.19 15.16
CA GLU A 437 14.65 10.61 15.07
C GLU A 437 15.90 10.97 15.91
N GLY A 438 16.86 10.05 15.99
CA GLY A 438 18.07 10.25 16.79
C GLY A 438 17.86 10.20 18.31
N LYS A 439 16.68 9.75 18.78
CA LYS A 439 16.29 9.72 20.19
C LYS A 439 15.89 8.34 20.64
N VAL A 440 16.28 7.96 21.85
CA VAL A 440 15.86 6.69 22.45
C VAL A 440 14.49 6.86 23.08
N VAL A 441 13.51 6.13 22.55
CA VAL A 441 12.09 6.33 22.85
C VAL A 441 11.45 5.19 23.63
N ILE A 442 11.99 3.96 23.53
CA ILE A 442 11.50 2.78 24.26
C ILE A 442 12.69 2.01 24.83
N ARG A 443 12.49 1.42 26.02
CA ARG A 443 13.40 0.44 26.61
C ARG A 443 12.64 -0.86 26.80
N GLY A 444 13.27 -1.98 26.46
CA GLY A 444 12.68 -3.30 26.63
C GLY A 444 13.68 -4.32 27.14
N VAL A 445 13.15 -5.40 27.70
CA VAL A 445 13.88 -6.60 28.12
C VAL A 445 13.32 -7.76 27.29
N HIS A 446 14.18 -8.64 26.78
CA HIS A 446 13.71 -9.92 26.22
C HIS A 446 13.12 -10.76 27.36
N GLY A 447 11.88 -11.21 27.17
CA GLY A 447 11.22 -12.17 28.06
C GLY A 447 11.76 -13.57 27.87
#